data_AF-A0A8T1IAE5-F1
#
_entry.id   AF-A0A8T1IAE5-F1
#
_cell.length_a   1.000
_cell.length_b   1.000
_cell.length_c   1.000
_cell.angle_alpha   90.00
_cell.angle_beta   90.00
_cell.angle_gamma   90.00
#
_symmetry.space_group_name_H-M   'P 1'
#
loop_
_entity.id
_entity.type
_entity.pdbx_description
1 polymer ?
#
loop_
_entity_poly.entity_id
_entity_poly.type
_entity_poly.pdbx_seq_one_letter_code
_entity_poly.pdbx_strand_id
1 'polypeptide(L)'
;MAPLLNEPDEDLSARGHYGFLAGMLLRDYGKQLSDCIFVVGDNCAVNRLLATLMGVPLVGWASHRLNRAVQGDMEHYEDDLACVQALMMRLRTLKQSAKFRLKTSLRPVIRLDTRWSSTFSMVHRYFKLLEHLDSTDDAIVDVLPAPPCNKRLLSLLKDLKKVLSVSKALQGASVTLLDARVWFDGLIAVKPHYARFLGPRADILHSPHFESGCVRVLGGSHRLTRTEKVALQPFCCVEEEPPHTTEGASSADSEDEGSFVEYLQKRRRLAAVEPRFFTVARTTYGQERHSLQSITLELVLFLRQNGKYWTAQTVDEATR
;
A
#
# COMPACT_ATOMS: atom_id res chain seq x y z
N MET A 1 -9.97 13.48 -9.01
CA MET A 1 -10.60 12.35 -9.71
C MET A 1 -12.07 12.39 -9.35
N ALA A 2 -12.93 12.66 -10.33
CA ALA A 2 -14.35 12.38 -10.16
C ALA A 2 -14.52 10.85 -10.05
N PRO A 3 -15.28 10.34 -9.07
CA PRO A 3 -15.46 8.91 -8.90
C PRO A 3 -16.34 8.33 -10.03
N LEU A 4 -16.20 7.03 -10.24
CA LEU A 4 -17.11 6.16 -11.01
C LEU A 4 -18.57 6.17 -10.50
N LEU A 5 -18.85 6.86 -9.39
CA LEU A 5 -20.00 6.64 -8.49
C LEU A 5 -21.25 7.47 -8.82
N ASN A 6 -21.45 7.91 -10.07
CA ASN A 6 -22.51 8.86 -10.40
C ASN A 6 -23.36 8.51 -11.64
N GLU A 7 -23.28 7.29 -12.18
CA GLU A 7 -24.11 6.89 -13.33
C GLU A 7 -25.13 5.81 -12.89
N PRO A 8 -26.43 5.91 -13.23
CA PRO A 8 -27.45 4.95 -12.79
C PRO A 8 -27.21 3.50 -13.22
N ASP A 9 -26.40 3.28 -14.26
CA ASP A 9 -25.99 1.97 -14.81
C ASP A 9 -24.50 1.65 -14.49
N GLU A 10 -24.15 1.67 -13.20
CA GLU A 10 -22.79 1.47 -12.71
C GLU A 10 -22.26 0.03 -12.92
N ASP A 11 -21.46 -0.17 -13.98
CA ASP A 11 -20.68 -1.38 -14.17
C ASP A 11 -19.36 -1.33 -13.37
N LEU A 12 -19.35 -1.92 -12.17
CA LEU A 12 -18.14 -2.09 -11.34
C LEU A 12 -17.23 -3.25 -11.79
N SER A 13 -17.51 -3.85 -12.95
CA SER A 13 -16.64 -4.89 -13.51
C SER A 13 -15.34 -4.30 -14.04
N ALA A 14 -14.36 -5.17 -14.30
CA ALA A 14 -13.12 -4.76 -14.96
C ALA A 14 -13.35 -4.09 -16.32
N ARG A 15 -14.45 -4.44 -17.03
CA ARG A 15 -14.81 -3.83 -18.31
C ARG A 15 -15.38 -2.43 -18.13
N GLY A 16 -16.24 -2.21 -17.14
CA GLY A 16 -16.71 -0.88 -16.77
C GLY A 16 -15.56 0.04 -16.35
N HIS A 17 -14.65 -0.46 -15.50
CA HIS A 17 -13.41 0.26 -15.16
C HIS A 17 -12.54 0.57 -16.38
N TYR A 18 -12.37 -0.38 -17.31
CA TYR A 18 -11.63 -0.17 -18.56
C TYR A 18 -12.26 0.95 -19.40
N GLY A 19 -13.57 0.90 -19.63
CA GLY A 19 -14.31 1.89 -20.42
C GLY A 19 -14.25 3.28 -19.78
N PHE A 20 -14.42 3.34 -18.47
CA PHE A 20 -14.29 4.58 -17.70
C PHE A 20 -12.88 5.17 -17.83
N LEU A 21 -11.82 4.38 -17.64
CA LEU A 21 -10.45 4.85 -17.76
C LEU A 21 -10.15 5.33 -19.18
N ALA A 22 -10.60 4.62 -20.21
CA ALA A 22 -10.43 5.04 -21.59
C ALA A 22 -11.10 6.41 -21.88
N GLY A 23 -12.35 6.60 -21.43
CA GLY A 23 -13.06 7.85 -21.60
C GLY A 23 -12.47 9.00 -20.76
N MET A 24 -12.13 8.72 -19.50
CA MET A 24 -11.57 9.69 -18.57
C MET A 24 -10.17 10.16 -19.00
N LEU A 25 -9.28 9.25 -19.38
CA LEU A 25 -7.94 9.61 -19.86
C LEU A 25 -8.00 10.46 -21.12
N LEU A 26 -8.89 10.14 -22.06
CA LEU A 26 -9.01 10.89 -23.29
C LEU A 26 -9.60 12.28 -23.03
N ARG A 27 -10.70 12.35 -22.27
CA ARG A 27 -11.42 13.60 -21.99
C ARG A 27 -10.62 14.56 -21.11
N ASP A 28 -10.02 14.05 -20.04
CA ASP A 28 -9.44 14.90 -19.00
C ASP A 28 -7.93 15.13 -19.20
N TYR A 29 -7.26 14.22 -19.94
CA TYR A 29 -5.80 14.25 -20.10
C TYR A 29 -5.33 14.18 -21.57
N GLY A 30 -6.23 13.99 -22.54
CA GLY A 30 -5.85 13.79 -23.94
C GLY A 30 -4.98 12.55 -24.16
N LYS A 31 -5.10 11.55 -23.28
CA LYS A 31 -4.32 10.30 -23.32
C LYS A 31 -5.19 9.11 -23.68
N GLN A 32 -4.62 8.20 -24.46
CA GLN A 32 -5.26 6.94 -24.75
C GLN A 32 -4.89 5.93 -23.66
N LEU A 33 -5.75 4.92 -23.48
CA LEU A 33 -5.46 3.84 -22.53
C LEU A 33 -4.20 3.06 -22.91
N SER A 34 -3.84 3.02 -24.19
CA SER A 34 -2.58 2.47 -24.70
C SER A 34 -1.33 3.23 -24.23
N ASP A 35 -1.49 4.48 -23.77
CA ASP A 35 -0.38 5.26 -23.22
C ASP A 35 -0.05 4.82 -21.78
N CYS A 36 -0.94 4.07 -21.12
CA CYS A 36 -0.66 3.44 -19.83
C CYS A 36 0.21 2.21 -20.05
N ILE A 37 1.40 2.20 -19.45
CA ILE A 37 2.39 1.13 -19.61
C ILE A 37 2.42 0.11 -18.45
N PHE A 38 1.77 0.43 -17.33
CA PHE A 38 1.53 -0.48 -16.20
C PHE A 38 0.41 0.05 -15.30
N VAL A 39 -0.13 -0.82 -14.43
CA VAL A 39 -1.11 -0.46 -13.41
C VAL A 39 -0.52 -0.70 -12.02
N VAL A 40 -0.82 0.19 -11.07
CA VAL A 40 -0.52 -0.01 -9.64
C VAL A 40 -1.83 -0.13 -8.90
N GLY A 41 -2.05 -1.26 -8.24
CA GLY A 41 -3.31 -1.53 -7.56
C GLY A 41 -3.19 -2.67 -6.56
N ASP A 42 -4.23 -2.91 -5.78
CA ASP A 42 -4.32 -4.17 -5.05
C ASP A 42 -4.55 -5.33 -6.01
N ASN A 43 -4.30 -6.56 -5.54
CA ASN A 43 -4.41 -7.75 -6.38
C ASN A 43 -5.84 -8.29 -6.46
N CYS A 44 -6.86 -7.44 -6.32
CA CYS A 44 -8.25 -7.86 -6.42
C CYS A 44 -8.56 -8.37 -7.85
N ALA A 45 -9.59 -9.21 -7.99
CA ALA A 45 -9.92 -9.84 -9.26
C ALA A 45 -10.20 -8.81 -10.36
N VAL A 46 -10.86 -7.69 -10.02
CA VAL A 46 -11.16 -6.58 -10.94
C VAL A 46 -9.88 -5.95 -11.47
N ASN A 47 -8.93 -5.59 -10.61
CA ASN A 47 -7.66 -4.97 -11.02
C ASN A 47 -6.78 -5.93 -11.83
N ARG A 48 -6.74 -7.21 -11.47
CA ARG A 48 -6.02 -8.24 -12.24
C ARG A 48 -6.60 -8.41 -13.64
N LEU A 49 -7.93 -8.49 -13.74
CA LEU A 49 -8.60 -8.61 -15.02
C LEU A 49 -8.45 -7.32 -15.84
N LEU A 50 -8.54 -6.15 -15.22
CA LEU A 50 -8.31 -4.86 -15.87
C LEU A 50 -6.91 -4.78 -16.50
N ALA A 51 -5.86 -5.12 -15.74
CA ALA A 51 -4.49 -5.13 -16.26
C ALA A 51 -4.31 -6.14 -17.40
N THR A 52 -4.97 -7.31 -17.29
CA THR A 52 -5.01 -8.31 -18.37
C THR A 52 -5.69 -7.77 -19.62
N LEU A 53 -6.84 -7.10 -19.48
CA LEU A 53 -7.58 -6.49 -20.60
C LEU A 53 -6.78 -5.37 -21.27
N MET A 54 -6.03 -4.59 -20.47
CA MET A 54 -5.13 -3.55 -20.98
C MET A 54 -3.85 -4.14 -21.61
N GLY A 55 -3.51 -5.40 -21.34
CA GLY A 55 -2.27 -6.02 -21.81
C GLY A 55 -1.01 -5.50 -21.11
N VAL A 56 -1.14 -4.92 -19.91
CA VAL A 56 -0.03 -4.26 -19.18
C VAL A 56 0.26 -4.95 -17.85
N PRO A 57 1.49 -4.84 -17.32
CA PRO A 57 1.80 -5.41 -16.02
C PRO A 57 1.06 -4.71 -14.87
N LEU A 58 0.66 -5.50 -13.86
CA LEU A 58 0.09 -5.02 -12.61
C LEU A 58 1.12 -5.14 -11.49
N VAL A 59 1.47 -4.02 -10.89
CA VAL A 59 2.29 -3.95 -9.67
C VAL A 59 1.36 -3.99 -8.47
N GLY A 60 1.43 -5.10 -7.74
CA GLY A 60 0.60 -5.34 -6.58
C GLY A 60 0.99 -4.44 -5.40
N TRP A 61 0.01 -3.89 -4.71
CA TRP A 61 0.26 -3.00 -3.58
C TRP A 61 1.04 -3.70 -2.46
N ALA A 62 2.24 -3.20 -2.15
CA ALA A 62 3.14 -3.79 -1.16
C ALA A 62 2.50 -3.94 0.23
N SER A 63 1.70 -2.95 0.65
CA SER A 63 0.95 -2.99 1.91
C SER A 63 -0.08 -4.11 1.97
N HIS A 64 -0.72 -4.43 0.83
CA HIS A 64 -1.68 -5.53 0.74
C HIS A 64 -0.99 -6.88 0.88
N ARG A 65 0.15 -7.07 0.19
CA ARG A 65 0.97 -8.29 0.31
C ARG A 65 1.44 -8.51 1.74
N LEU A 66 1.91 -7.44 2.39
CA LEU A 66 2.28 -7.46 3.81
C LEU A 66 1.09 -7.83 4.71
N ASN A 67 -0.09 -7.27 4.46
CA ASN A 67 -1.29 -7.62 5.24
C ASN A 67 -1.63 -9.10 5.15
N ARG A 68 -1.56 -9.70 3.94
CA ARG A 68 -1.81 -11.13 3.74
C ARG A 68 -0.79 -12.02 4.47
N ALA A 69 0.50 -11.67 4.37
CA ALA A 69 1.55 -12.41 5.07
C ALA A 69 1.33 -12.43 6.58
N VAL A 70 1.01 -11.27 7.16
CA VAL A 70 0.82 -11.11 8.61
C VAL A 70 -0.47 -11.76 9.09
N GLN A 71 -1.53 -11.74 8.27
CA GLN A 71 -2.77 -12.45 8.59
C GLN A 71 -2.54 -13.95 8.75
N GLY A 72 -1.84 -14.59 7.79
CA GLY A 72 -1.51 -16.01 7.92
C GLY A 72 -0.64 -16.33 9.14
N ASP A 73 0.23 -15.40 9.58
CA ASP A 73 1.00 -15.58 10.82
C ASP A 73 0.10 -15.54 12.06
N MET A 74 -0.83 -14.58 12.10
CA MET A 74 -1.72 -14.34 13.23
C MET A 74 -2.76 -15.45 13.44
N GLU A 75 -3.07 -16.26 12.43
CA GLU A 75 -3.96 -17.42 12.55
C GLU A 75 -3.52 -18.37 13.68
N HIS A 76 -2.21 -18.52 13.89
CA HIS A 76 -1.64 -19.34 14.98
C HIS A 76 -1.89 -18.80 16.39
N TYR A 77 -2.33 -17.54 16.49
CA TYR A 77 -2.57 -16.84 17.75
C TYR A 77 -4.07 -16.56 17.97
N GLU A 78 -4.96 -17.13 17.15
CA GLU A 78 -6.34 -16.68 17.14
C GLU A 78 -7.06 -16.90 18.47
N ASP A 79 -6.84 -18.02 19.15
CA ASP A 79 -7.42 -18.27 20.47
C ASP A 79 -6.97 -17.22 21.51
N ASP A 80 -5.67 -16.86 21.50
CA ASP A 80 -5.11 -15.84 22.38
C ASP A 80 -5.67 -14.45 22.06
N LEU A 81 -5.80 -14.13 20.77
CA LEU A 81 -6.33 -12.86 20.31
C LEU A 81 -7.83 -12.74 20.58
N ALA A 82 -8.59 -13.83 20.44
CA ALA A 82 -10.00 -13.90 20.77
C ALA A 82 -10.24 -13.69 22.28
N CYS A 83 -9.37 -14.25 23.12
CA CYS A 83 -9.40 -14.01 24.56
C CYS A 83 -9.22 -12.51 24.90
N VAL A 84 -8.21 -11.85 24.31
CA VAL A 84 -8.01 -10.40 24.50
C VAL A 84 -9.17 -9.58 23.93
N GLN A 85 -9.72 -9.99 22.78
CA GLN A 85 -10.88 -9.33 22.19
C GLN A 85 -12.10 -9.39 23.14
N ALA A 86 -12.36 -10.55 23.75
CA ALA A 86 -13.45 -10.71 24.72
C ALA A 86 -13.27 -9.78 25.93
N LEU A 87 -12.06 -9.71 26.47
CA LEU A 87 -11.73 -8.75 27.54
C LEU A 87 -11.94 -7.30 27.09
N MET A 88 -11.44 -6.93 25.91
CA MET A 88 -11.58 -5.57 25.36
C MET A 88 -13.04 -5.17 25.17
N MET A 89 -13.90 -6.10 24.74
CA MET A 89 -15.34 -5.91 24.66
C MET A 89 -15.95 -5.72 26.05
N ARG A 90 -15.58 -6.55 27.04
CA ARG A 90 -16.08 -6.42 28.41
C ARG A 90 -15.73 -5.08 29.04
N LEU A 91 -14.50 -4.60 28.83
CA LEU A 91 -14.03 -3.28 29.30
C LEU A 91 -14.72 -2.10 28.61
N ARG A 92 -15.34 -2.30 27.43
CA ARG A 92 -16.13 -1.28 26.73
C ARG A 92 -17.56 -1.16 27.24
N THR A 93 -18.05 -2.11 28.03
CA THR A 93 -19.38 -2.01 28.65
C THR A 93 -19.47 -0.76 29.52
N LEU A 94 -20.66 -0.16 29.63
CA LEU A 94 -20.83 1.14 30.29
C LEU A 94 -20.33 1.12 31.74
N LYS A 95 -20.68 0.07 32.50
CA LYS A 95 -20.26 -0.12 33.90
C LYS A 95 -18.75 -0.24 34.04
N GLN A 96 -18.12 -1.09 33.23
CA GLN A 96 -16.67 -1.30 33.30
C GLN A 96 -15.90 -0.09 32.78
N SER A 97 -16.37 0.54 31.72
CA SER A 97 -15.78 1.77 31.20
C SER A 97 -15.84 2.92 32.19
N ALA A 98 -16.90 3.02 33.01
CA ALA A 98 -17.00 4.02 34.07
C ALA A 98 -15.98 3.74 35.19
N LYS A 99 -15.90 2.50 35.69
CA LYS A 99 -14.87 2.08 36.66
C LYS A 99 -13.45 2.35 36.14
N PHE A 100 -13.20 1.98 34.90
CA PHE A 100 -11.88 2.05 34.29
C PHE A 100 -11.44 3.50 34.05
N ARG A 101 -12.38 4.41 33.75
CA ARG A 101 -12.14 5.86 33.67
C ARG A 101 -11.60 6.49 34.95
N LEU A 102 -11.90 5.90 36.11
CA LEU A 102 -11.36 6.35 37.40
C LEU A 102 -9.90 5.94 37.59
N LYS A 103 -9.45 4.87 36.92
CA LYS A 103 -8.08 4.33 37.04
C LYS A 103 -7.15 4.87 35.96
N THR A 104 -7.65 5.12 34.74
CA THR A 104 -6.81 5.58 33.63
C THR A 104 -7.62 6.31 32.55
N SER A 105 -6.94 7.18 31.79
CA SER A 105 -7.49 7.86 30.61
C SER A 105 -7.56 6.95 29.39
N LEU A 106 -6.87 5.80 29.41
CA LEU A 106 -6.82 4.87 28.29
C LEU A 106 -8.20 4.23 28.02
N ARG A 107 -8.49 4.02 26.73
CA ARG A 107 -9.69 3.32 26.25
C ARG A 107 -9.35 1.96 25.65
N PRO A 108 -10.20 0.92 25.82
CA PRO A 108 -10.05 -0.34 25.10
C PRO A 108 -10.14 -0.15 23.59
N VAL A 109 -9.44 -1.00 22.84
CA VAL A 109 -9.43 -1.00 21.37
C VAL A 109 -9.89 -2.39 20.93
N ILE A 110 -10.83 -2.44 19.99
CA ILE A 110 -11.33 -3.69 19.39
C ILE A 110 -10.61 -3.94 18.06
N ARG A 111 -10.24 -5.20 17.79
CA ARG A 111 -9.67 -5.57 16.48
C ARG A 111 -10.75 -5.74 15.41
N LEU A 112 -10.36 -5.49 14.16
CA LEU A 112 -11.06 -5.87 12.95
C LEU A 112 -10.23 -6.93 12.22
N ASP A 113 -10.78 -8.12 12.03
CA ASP A 113 -10.02 -9.30 11.59
C ASP A 113 -9.34 -9.12 10.23
N THR A 114 -9.94 -8.33 9.35
CA THR A 114 -9.42 -8.05 8.02
C THR A 114 -8.18 -7.15 8.01
N ARG A 115 -7.75 -6.57 9.15
CA ARG A 115 -6.63 -5.62 9.21
C ARG A 115 -5.71 -5.91 10.38
N TRP A 116 -4.50 -6.41 10.11
CA TRP A 116 -3.51 -6.72 11.15
C TRP A 116 -3.14 -5.52 12.02
N SER A 117 -3.17 -4.30 11.47
CA SER A 117 -2.86 -3.07 12.22
C SER A 117 -3.85 -2.81 13.37
N SER A 118 -5.09 -3.29 13.24
CA SER A 118 -6.09 -3.21 14.30
C SER A 118 -5.79 -4.19 15.43
N THR A 119 -5.40 -5.43 15.09
CA THR A 119 -4.92 -6.45 16.02
C THR A 119 -3.70 -5.96 16.78
N PHE A 120 -2.71 -5.38 16.08
CA PHE A 120 -1.55 -4.74 16.71
C PHE A 120 -1.98 -3.67 17.72
N SER A 121 -2.91 -2.80 17.33
CA SER A 121 -3.38 -1.71 18.19
C SER A 121 -4.12 -2.23 19.44
N MET A 122 -4.92 -3.29 19.29
CA MET A 122 -5.60 -3.98 20.37
C MET A 122 -4.59 -4.61 21.34
N VAL A 123 -3.68 -5.45 20.86
CA VAL A 123 -2.69 -6.13 21.71
C VAL A 123 -1.76 -5.13 22.39
N HIS A 124 -1.30 -4.12 21.65
CA HIS A 124 -0.50 -3.04 22.24
C HIS A 124 -1.27 -2.26 23.30
N ARG A 125 -2.56 -1.99 23.08
CA ARG A 125 -3.43 -1.37 24.09
C ARG A 125 -3.58 -2.27 25.31
N TYR A 126 -3.84 -3.57 25.10
CA TYR A 126 -4.03 -4.55 26.16
C TYR A 126 -2.89 -4.54 27.18
N PHE A 127 -1.65 -4.62 26.72
CA PHE A 127 -0.49 -4.60 27.63
C PHE A 127 -0.35 -3.30 28.41
N LYS A 128 -0.85 -2.16 27.90
CA LYS A 128 -0.92 -0.90 28.66
C LYS A 128 -2.06 -0.87 29.66
N LEU A 129 -3.16 -1.58 29.40
CA LEU A 129 -4.28 -1.66 30.33
C LEU A 129 -4.02 -2.65 31.45
N LEU A 130 -3.14 -3.63 31.24
CA LEU A 130 -2.90 -4.76 32.14
C LEU A 130 -2.55 -4.30 33.57
N GLU A 131 -1.77 -3.23 33.73
CA GLU A 131 -1.41 -2.66 35.04
C GLU A 131 -2.59 -2.01 35.80
N HIS A 132 -3.68 -1.70 35.09
CA HIS A 132 -4.88 -1.08 35.64
C HIS A 132 -6.03 -2.08 35.86
N LEU A 133 -5.85 -3.33 35.40
CA LEU A 133 -6.84 -4.39 35.59
C LEU A 133 -6.76 -4.92 37.01
N ASP A 134 -7.94 -5.16 37.58
CA ASP A 134 -8.09 -5.77 38.88
C ASP A 134 -8.34 -7.26 38.70
N SER A 135 -7.39 -8.09 39.12
CA SER A 135 -7.50 -9.55 39.01
C SER A 135 -8.58 -10.14 39.93
N THR A 136 -9.14 -9.33 40.84
CA THR A 136 -10.18 -9.74 41.78
C THR A 136 -11.58 -9.24 41.39
N ASP A 137 -11.73 -8.48 40.30
CA ASP A 137 -13.06 -8.03 39.86
C ASP A 137 -13.81 -9.19 39.15
N ASP A 138 -14.80 -9.75 39.86
CA ASP A 138 -15.67 -10.85 39.40
C ASP A 138 -16.31 -10.61 38.02
N ALA A 139 -16.46 -9.35 37.61
CA ALA A 139 -17.07 -9.01 36.32
C ALA A 139 -16.11 -9.11 35.12
N ILE A 140 -14.81 -9.31 35.35
CA ILE A 140 -13.80 -9.50 34.30
C ILE A 140 -12.89 -10.71 34.52
N VAL A 141 -12.88 -11.31 35.71
CA VAL A 141 -12.00 -12.44 36.06
C VAL A 141 -12.19 -13.64 35.13
N ASP A 142 -13.43 -13.85 34.64
CA ASP A 142 -13.81 -14.90 33.70
C ASP A 142 -13.17 -14.75 32.31
N VAL A 143 -12.77 -13.53 31.95
CA VAL A 143 -12.22 -13.19 30.63
C VAL A 143 -10.77 -12.73 30.67
N LEU A 144 -10.09 -12.85 31.82
CA LEU A 144 -8.68 -12.47 31.92
C LEU A 144 -7.78 -13.46 31.18
N PRO A 145 -6.91 -12.99 30.27
CA PRO A 145 -5.97 -13.86 29.59
C PRO A 145 -4.97 -14.50 30.55
N ALA A 146 -4.81 -15.83 30.42
CA ALA A 146 -3.89 -16.59 31.26
C ALA A 146 -2.42 -16.16 31.05
N PRO A 147 -1.53 -16.35 32.05
CA PRO A 147 -0.11 -15.98 31.91
C PRO A 147 0.61 -16.57 30.68
N PRO A 148 0.35 -17.82 30.25
CA PRO A 148 0.93 -18.36 29.01
C PRO A 148 0.47 -17.62 27.75
N CYS A 149 -0.81 -17.23 27.67
CA CYS A 149 -1.36 -16.40 26.59
C CYS A 149 -0.62 -15.05 26.53
N ASN A 150 -0.43 -14.40 27.68
CA ASN A 150 0.32 -13.14 27.75
C ASN A 150 1.76 -13.27 27.24
N LYS A 151 2.45 -14.37 27.55
CA LYS A 151 3.80 -14.62 27.04
C LYS A 151 3.82 -14.74 25.51
N ARG A 152 2.89 -15.52 24.92
CA ARG A 152 2.77 -15.69 23.47
C ARG A 152 2.42 -14.38 22.76
N LEU A 153 1.44 -13.63 23.29
CA LEU A 153 1.05 -12.33 22.74
C LEU A 153 2.14 -11.27 22.85
N LEU A 154 2.99 -11.32 23.88
CA LEU A 154 4.13 -10.43 23.99
C LEU A 154 5.17 -10.73 22.89
N SER A 155 5.38 -12.00 22.57
CA SER A 155 6.22 -12.43 21.44
C SER A 155 5.64 -11.92 20.12
N LEU A 156 4.34 -12.16 19.89
CA LEU A 156 3.62 -11.65 18.72
C LEU A 156 3.75 -10.13 18.59
N LEU A 157 3.56 -9.38 19.69
CA LEU A 157 3.67 -7.93 19.67
C LEU A 157 5.06 -7.45 19.25
N LYS A 158 6.13 -8.13 19.68
CA LYS A 158 7.51 -7.80 19.25
C LYS A 158 7.69 -8.01 17.75
N ASP A 159 7.14 -9.09 17.20
CA ASP A 159 7.20 -9.36 15.76
C ASP A 159 6.35 -8.36 14.95
N LEU A 160 5.13 -8.05 15.40
CA LEU A 160 4.28 -7.05 14.76
C LEU A 160 4.89 -5.64 14.79
N LYS A 161 5.75 -5.31 15.76
CA LYS A 161 6.53 -4.05 15.76
C LYS A 161 7.52 -3.98 14.59
N LYS A 162 8.19 -5.09 14.26
CA LYS A 162 9.09 -5.18 13.09
C LYS A 162 8.29 -5.04 11.78
N VAL A 163 7.12 -5.68 11.72
CA VAL A 163 6.20 -5.53 10.58
C VAL A 163 5.72 -4.07 10.46
N LEU A 164 5.42 -3.41 11.58
CA LEU A 164 4.98 -2.02 11.60
C LEU A 164 6.04 -1.05 11.09
N SER A 165 7.33 -1.27 11.39
CA SER A 165 8.39 -0.42 10.84
C SER A 165 8.45 -0.56 9.32
N VAL A 166 8.39 -1.78 8.78
CA VAL A 166 8.34 -2.02 7.32
C VAL A 166 7.08 -1.40 6.70
N SER A 167 5.91 -1.57 7.32
CA SER A 167 4.66 -0.99 6.82
C SER A 167 4.70 0.53 6.77
N LYS A 168 5.36 1.19 7.73
CA LYS A 168 5.54 2.65 7.73
C LYS A 168 6.53 3.07 6.64
N ALA A 169 7.64 2.34 6.49
CA ALA A 169 8.62 2.60 5.45
C ALA A 169 7.99 2.53 4.06
N LEU A 170 7.15 1.51 3.80
CA LEU A 170 6.39 1.36 2.55
C LEU A 170 5.42 2.52 2.22
N GLN A 171 5.03 3.31 3.22
CA GLN A 171 4.14 4.47 3.02
C GLN A 171 4.90 5.76 2.65
N GLY A 172 6.24 5.73 2.62
CA GLY A 172 7.05 6.87 2.20
C GLY A 172 6.74 7.31 0.76
N ALA A 173 6.95 8.59 0.48
CA ALA A 173 6.68 9.19 -0.84
C ALA A 173 7.65 8.74 -1.93
N SER A 174 8.87 8.33 -1.56
CA SER A 174 9.97 8.01 -2.48
C SER A 174 10.38 6.53 -2.43
N VAL A 175 9.45 5.64 -2.09
CA VAL A 175 9.72 4.19 -1.97
C VAL A 175 9.76 3.54 -3.34
N THR A 176 10.88 2.90 -3.66
CA THR A 176 11.04 2.13 -4.89
C THR A 176 10.67 0.66 -4.72
N LEU A 177 10.51 -0.07 -5.83
CA LEU A 177 10.34 -1.53 -5.80
C LEU A 177 11.56 -2.24 -5.20
N LEU A 178 12.76 -1.68 -5.38
CA LEU A 178 13.98 -2.21 -4.76
C LEU A 178 13.93 -2.08 -3.23
N ASP A 179 13.53 -0.92 -2.70
CA ASP A 179 13.41 -0.72 -1.25
C ASP A 179 12.41 -1.71 -0.64
N ALA A 180 11.24 -1.84 -1.28
CA ALA A 180 10.22 -2.79 -0.86
C ALA A 180 10.74 -4.24 -0.88
N ARG A 181 11.52 -4.62 -1.92
CA ARG A 181 12.15 -5.93 -2.03
C ARG A 181 13.12 -6.19 -0.88
N VAL A 182 14.02 -5.25 -0.59
CA VAL A 182 15.00 -5.34 0.51
C VAL A 182 14.29 -5.54 1.85
N TRP A 183 13.23 -4.77 2.13
CA TRP A 183 12.49 -4.91 3.38
C TRP A 183 11.71 -6.23 3.47
N PHE A 184 11.15 -6.70 2.36
CA PHE A 184 10.49 -7.99 2.30
C PHE A 184 11.46 -9.15 2.49
N ASP A 185 12.66 -9.11 1.89
CA ASP A 185 13.68 -10.14 2.07
C ASP A 185 14.17 -10.17 3.52
N GLY A 186 14.32 -9.00 4.16
CA GLY A 186 14.60 -8.92 5.59
C GLY A 186 13.51 -9.56 6.46
N LEU A 187 12.23 -9.38 6.12
CA LEU A 187 11.13 -10.06 6.82
C LEU A 187 11.11 -11.57 6.56
N ILE A 188 11.39 -12.01 5.32
CA ILE A 188 11.45 -13.42 4.96
C ILE A 188 12.60 -14.13 5.69
N ALA A 189 13.75 -13.47 5.85
CA ALA A 189 14.88 -14.00 6.61
C ALA A 189 14.51 -14.29 8.08
N VAL A 190 13.63 -13.47 8.67
CA VAL A 190 13.14 -13.67 10.04
C VAL A 190 11.97 -14.66 10.10
N LYS A 191 11.08 -14.64 9.09
CA LYS A 191 9.88 -15.48 8.98
C LYS A 191 9.79 -16.10 7.58
N PRO A 192 10.42 -17.27 7.35
CA PRO A 192 10.51 -17.86 6.01
C PRO A 192 9.18 -18.09 5.31
N HIS A 193 8.11 -18.41 6.07
CA HIS A 193 6.76 -18.61 5.52
C HIS A 193 6.16 -17.36 4.87
N TYR A 194 6.68 -16.15 5.15
CA TYR A 194 6.24 -14.92 4.48
C TYR A 194 6.58 -14.92 2.99
N ALA A 195 7.52 -15.77 2.54
CA ALA A 195 7.89 -15.91 1.13
C ALA A 195 6.69 -16.23 0.24
N ARG A 196 5.67 -16.93 0.78
CA ARG A 196 4.41 -17.24 0.06
C ARG A 196 3.69 -16.01 -0.47
N PHE A 197 3.83 -14.86 0.17
CA PHE A 197 3.15 -13.60 -0.20
C PHE A 197 4.13 -12.48 -0.60
N LEU A 198 5.29 -12.46 0.03
CA LEU A 198 6.29 -11.42 -0.12
C LEU A 198 7.41 -11.80 -1.09
N GLY A 199 7.56 -13.08 -1.45
CA GLY A 199 8.62 -13.56 -2.32
C GLY A 199 8.53 -12.97 -3.75
N PRO A 200 9.66 -12.95 -4.49
CA PRO A 200 9.70 -12.46 -5.87
C PRO A 200 8.96 -13.37 -6.87
N ARG A 201 8.60 -14.58 -6.45
CA ARG A 201 7.82 -15.57 -7.22
C ARG A 201 6.53 -15.99 -6.51
N ALA A 202 6.03 -15.16 -5.59
CA ALA A 202 4.79 -15.45 -4.89
C ALA A 202 3.62 -15.49 -5.88
N ASP A 203 2.73 -16.49 -5.76
CA ASP A 203 1.58 -16.67 -6.67
C ASP A 203 0.63 -15.48 -6.71
N ILE A 204 0.65 -14.66 -5.65
CA ILE A 204 -0.14 -13.43 -5.57
C ILE A 204 0.32 -12.37 -6.61
N LEU A 205 1.54 -12.48 -7.13
CA LEU A 205 2.07 -11.56 -8.14
C LEU A 205 1.38 -11.78 -9.48
N HIS A 206 0.91 -10.70 -10.08
CA HIS A 206 0.36 -10.76 -11.44
C HIS A 206 1.47 -10.81 -12.49
N SER A 207 2.48 -9.96 -12.33
CA SER A 207 3.58 -9.80 -13.30
C SER A 207 4.94 -10.00 -12.63
N PRO A 208 5.30 -11.24 -12.22
CA PRO A 208 6.52 -11.50 -11.44
C PRO A 208 7.81 -11.14 -12.19
N HIS A 209 7.86 -11.37 -13.50
CA HIS A 209 9.03 -11.00 -14.32
C HIS A 209 9.18 -9.49 -14.46
N PHE A 210 8.08 -8.74 -14.48
CA PHE A 210 8.12 -7.28 -14.50
C PHE A 210 8.68 -6.74 -13.18
N GLU A 211 8.09 -7.14 -12.04
CA GLU A 211 8.59 -6.70 -10.71
C GLU A 211 10.06 -7.09 -10.49
N SER A 212 10.44 -8.32 -10.83
CA SER A 212 11.82 -8.80 -10.74
C SER A 212 12.78 -8.00 -11.63
N GLY A 213 12.37 -7.72 -12.87
CA GLY A 213 13.12 -6.89 -13.80
C GLY A 213 13.34 -5.48 -13.24
N CYS A 214 12.27 -4.81 -12.76
CA CYS A 214 12.37 -3.50 -12.14
C CYS A 214 13.35 -3.50 -10.96
N VAL A 215 13.28 -4.48 -10.07
CA VAL A 215 14.20 -4.62 -8.93
C VAL A 215 15.65 -4.75 -9.41
N ARG A 216 15.92 -5.58 -10.42
CA ARG A 216 17.28 -5.76 -10.97
C ARG A 216 17.83 -4.46 -11.57
N VAL A 217 17.03 -3.77 -12.39
CA VAL A 217 17.43 -2.49 -13.01
C VAL A 217 17.70 -1.43 -11.94
N LEU A 218 16.78 -1.29 -10.96
CA LEU A 218 16.96 -0.36 -9.84
C LEU A 218 18.19 -0.69 -8.99
N GLY A 219 18.57 -1.96 -8.90
CA GLY A 219 19.77 -2.43 -8.23
C GLY A 219 21.06 -2.29 -9.04
N GLY A 220 21.01 -1.71 -10.25
CA GLY A 220 22.17 -1.52 -11.13
C GLY A 220 22.62 -2.78 -11.89
N SER A 221 21.77 -3.81 -11.98
CA SER A 221 22.10 -5.02 -12.73
C SER A 221 21.81 -4.84 -14.23
N HIS A 222 22.82 -5.08 -15.07
CA HIS A 222 22.71 -5.14 -16.53
C HIS A 222 22.28 -6.53 -17.03
N ARG A 223 22.23 -7.54 -16.15
CA ARG A 223 21.92 -8.93 -16.51
C ARG A 223 20.46 -9.27 -16.21
N LEU A 224 19.61 -9.03 -17.21
CA LEU A 224 18.20 -9.41 -17.19
C LEU A 224 17.98 -10.74 -17.93
N THR A 225 17.09 -11.57 -17.41
CA THR A 225 16.60 -12.78 -18.10
C THR A 225 15.80 -12.40 -19.34
N ARG A 226 15.65 -13.34 -20.29
CA ARG A 226 14.85 -13.10 -21.52
C ARG A 226 13.42 -12.65 -21.19
N THR A 227 12.78 -13.26 -20.20
CA THR A 227 11.42 -12.92 -19.76
C THR A 227 11.34 -11.55 -19.08
N GLU A 228 12.36 -11.16 -18.31
CA GLU A 228 12.44 -9.82 -17.71
C GLU A 228 12.65 -8.75 -18.80
N LYS A 229 13.51 -9.01 -19.79
CA LYS A 229 13.72 -8.11 -20.94
C LYS A 229 12.43 -7.87 -21.71
N VAL A 230 11.67 -8.93 -22.00
CA VAL A 230 10.36 -8.82 -22.67
C VAL A 230 9.37 -8.00 -21.83
N ALA A 231 9.30 -8.25 -20.52
CA ALA A 231 8.39 -7.51 -19.64
C ALA A 231 8.74 -6.01 -19.51
N LEU A 232 10.01 -5.66 -19.66
CA LEU A 232 10.49 -4.27 -19.58
C LEU A 232 10.61 -3.57 -20.93
N GLN A 233 10.39 -4.27 -22.05
CA GLN A 233 10.51 -3.71 -23.39
C GLN A 233 9.74 -2.38 -23.57
N PRO A 234 8.51 -2.20 -23.04
CA PRO A 234 7.78 -0.92 -23.20
C PRO A 234 8.46 0.28 -22.53
N PHE A 235 9.43 0.05 -21.65
CA PHE A 235 10.19 1.08 -20.93
C PHE A 235 11.53 1.39 -21.60
N CYS A 236 11.90 0.65 -22.66
CA CYS A 236 13.06 0.98 -23.48
C CYS A 236 12.74 2.21 -24.32
N CYS A 237 13.48 3.30 -24.09
CA CYS A 237 13.47 4.42 -25.02
C CYS A 237 14.26 3.97 -26.27
N VAL A 238 13.65 4.07 -27.45
CA VAL A 238 14.41 4.05 -28.70
C VAL A 238 15.15 5.37 -28.75
N GLU A 239 16.49 5.33 -28.84
CA GLU A 239 17.24 6.51 -29.24
C GLU A 239 16.78 6.85 -30.67
N GLU A 240 16.07 7.96 -30.85
CA GLU A 240 15.97 8.55 -32.18
C GLU A 240 17.39 9.02 -32.52
N GLU A 241 18.11 8.22 -33.32
CA GLU A 241 19.36 8.66 -33.91
C GLU A 241 19.10 9.98 -34.65
N PRO A 242 19.85 11.06 -34.36
CA PRO A 242 19.76 12.28 -35.12
C PRO A 242 20.12 11.98 -36.59
N PRO A 243 19.51 12.66 -37.57
CA PRO A 243 19.72 12.36 -38.98
C PRO A 243 21.20 12.53 -39.34
N HIS A 244 21.84 11.41 -39.68
CA HIS A 244 23.23 11.34 -40.13
C HIS A 244 23.45 12.21 -41.37
N THR A 245 24.20 13.31 -41.22
CA THR A 245 24.94 13.91 -42.34
C THR A 245 26.25 13.17 -42.54
N THR A 246 26.34 12.56 -43.72
CA THR A 246 27.47 12.05 -44.50
C THR A 246 28.92 12.17 -43.99
N GLU A 247 29.62 11.04 -44.20
CA GLU A 247 31.02 10.85 -44.62
C GLU A 247 32.16 10.92 -43.59
N GLY A 248 32.96 9.84 -43.56
CA GLY A 248 34.38 9.88 -43.17
C GLY A 248 34.83 8.79 -42.21
N ALA A 249 35.62 7.83 -42.72
CA ALA A 249 36.18 6.69 -42.00
C ALA A 249 36.97 7.02 -40.71
N SER A 250 36.84 6.19 -39.67
CA SER A 250 37.89 5.29 -39.16
C SER A 250 37.50 4.65 -37.82
N SER A 251 38.03 3.45 -37.63
CA SER A 251 37.87 2.52 -36.50
C SER A 251 38.28 3.09 -35.13
N ALA A 252 37.51 2.80 -34.10
CA ALA A 252 37.99 2.23 -32.83
C ALA A 252 36.80 1.87 -31.92
N ASP A 253 36.81 0.64 -31.41
CA ASP A 253 35.97 0.20 -30.29
C ASP A 253 36.07 1.20 -29.13
N SER A 254 34.93 1.73 -28.70
CA SER A 254 34.78 2.18 -27.31
C SER A 254 33.33 1.97 -26.87
N GLU A 255 33.19 1.09 -25.89
CA GLU A 255 31.96 0.83 -25.15
C GLU A 255 31.55 2.10 -24.40
N ASP A 256 30.60 2.85 -24.95
CA ASP A 256 29.95 3.97 -24.25
C ASP A 256 28.68 3.49 -23.53
N GLU A 257 28.86 2.57 -22.55
CA GLU A 257 27.80 2.21 -21.59
C GLU A 257 27.69 3.24 -20.43
N GLY A 258 28.30 4.42 -20.56
CA GLY A 258 28.33 5.47 -19.53
C GLY A 258 27.12 6.42 -19.52
N SER A 259 26.41 6.57 -20.64
CA SER A 259 25.41 7.63 -20.83
C SER A 259 24.03 7.33 -20.19
N PHE A 260 23.60 6.07 -20.19
CA PHE A 260 22.26 5.67 -19.73
C PHE A 260 22.08 5.77 -18.19
N VAL A 261 23.14 5.45 -17.45
CA VAL A 261 23.13 5.47 -15.98
C VAL A 261 23.09 6.90 -15.45
N GLU A 262 23.83 7.81 -16.07
CA GLU A 262 23.85 9.23 -15.69
C GLU A 262 22.51 9.92 -16.02
N TYR A 263 21.85 9.53 -17.11
CA TYR A 263 20.53 10.03 -17.48
C TYR A 263 19.42 9.57 -16.51
N LEU A 264 19.41 8.29 -16.11
CA LEU A 264 18.47 7.77 -15.10
C LEU A 264 18.71 8.37 -13.71
N GLN A 265 19.97 8.63 -13.34
CA GLN A 265 20.31 9.32 -12.10
C GLN A 265 19.97 10.82 -12.15
N LYS A 266 20.11 11.49 -13.30
CA LYS A 266 19.68 12.90 -13.51
C LYS A 266 18.16 13.05 -13.47
N ARG A 267 17.38 12.10 -14.02
CA ARG A 267 15.90 12.06 -13.88
C ARG A 267 15.44 11.86 -12.43
N ARG A 268 16.27 11.27 -11.57
CA ARG A 268 16.01 11.15 -10.12
C ARG A 268 15.95 12.51 -9.40
N ARG A 269 16.41 13.60 -10.03
CA ARG A 269 16.31 14.98 -9.50
C ARG A 269 15.10 15.78 -9.99
N LEU A 270 14.23 15.22 -10.85
CA LEU A 270 13.10 15.99 -11.42
C LEU A 270 11.70 15.34 -11.32
N ALA A 271 11.52 14.20 -10.66
CA ALA A 271 10.18 13.63 -10.46
C ALA A 271 9.80 13.61 -8.98
N ALA A 272 9.43 14.79 -8.47
CA ALA A 272 8.74 14.93 -7.20
C ALA A 272 7.22 14.94 -7.45
N VAL A 273 6.51 14.15 -6.63
CA VAL A 273 5.06 14.14 -6.42
C VAL A 273 4.23 13.36 -7.46
N GLU A 274 4.01 12.07 -7.18
CA GLU A 274 2.76 11.39 -7.55
C GLU A 274 1.94 11.12 -6.27
N PRO A 275 0.70 11.61 -6.17
CA PRO A 275 -0.10 11.41 -4.97
C PRO A 275 -0.75 10.02 -4.94
N ARG A 276 -0.39 9.22 -3.92
CA ARG A 276 -1.17 8.04 -3.50
C ARG A 276 -2.50 8.50 -2.88
N PHE A 277 -3.56 8.53 -3.68
CA PHE A 277 -4.93 8.96 -3.32
C PHE A 277 -5.48 8.28 -2.04
N PHE A 278 -5.12 7.02 -1.74
CA PHE A 278 -5.74 6.26 -0.65
C PHE A 278 -5.10 6.45 0.75
N THR A 279 -3.89 6.99 0.85
CA THR A 279 -3.21 7.13 2.16
C THR A 279 -3.59 8.43 2.88
N VAL A 280 -3.84 9.52 2.13
CA VAL A 280 -4.16 10.84 2.69
C VAL A 280 -5.52 10.84 3.38
N ALA A 281 -6.53 10.18 2.79
CA ALA A 281 -7.89 10.16 3.33
C ALA A 281 -8.00 9.60 4.76
N ARG A 282 -7.05 8.79 5.23
CA ARG A 282 -7.09 8.17 6.56
C ARG A 282 -6.48 9.05 7.65
N THR A 283 -5.53 9.93 7.29
CA THR A 283 -4.76 10.73 8.25
C THR A 283 -5.45 12.06 8.58
N THR A 284 -6.28 12.57 7.68
CA THR A 284 -6.85 13.93 7.80
C THR A 284 -8.28 14.02 8.37
N TYR A 285 -9.12 12.99 8.25
CA TYR A 285 -10.57 13.12 8.52
C TYR A 285 -11.16 12.24 9.64
N GLY A 286 -10.31 11.55 10.42
CA GLY A 286 -10.68 10.92 11.70
C GLY A 286 -12.16 10.49 11.85
N GLN A 287 -12.89 11.09 12.80
CA GLN A 287 -14.31 10.83 13.05
C GLN A 287 -15.28 11.60 12.13
N GLU A 288 -14.84 12.70 11.50
CA GLU A 288 -15.64 13.54 10.59
C GLU A 288 -16.03 12.84 9.27
N ARG A 289 -15.41 11.68 9.00
CA ARG A 289 -15.74 10.82 7.86
C ARG A 289 -17.19 10.30 7.86
N HIS A 290 -17.85 10.24 9.01
CA HIS A 290 -19.23 9.72 9.12
C HIS A 290 -20.30 10.79 8.86
N SER A 291 -19.95 12.08 8.89
CA SER A 291 -20.88 13.19 8.67
C SER A 291 -20.72 13.87 7.31
N LEU A 292 -19.66 13.53 6.56
CA LEU A 292 -19.40 14.06 5.23
C LEU A 292 -19.86 13.05 4.17
N GLN A 293 -20.64 13.50 3.19
CA GLN A 293 -20.92 12.71 2.00
C GLN A 293 -19.59 12.41 1.27
N SER A 294 -19.48 11.22 0.65
CA SER A 294 -18.26 10.78 -0.05
C SER A 294 -17.72 11.85 -1.02
N ILE A 295 -18.63 12.56 -1.70
CA ILE A 295 -18.29 13.63 -2.64
C ILE A 295 -17.62 14.84 -1.96
N THR A 296 -18.10 15.25 -0.79
CA THR A 296 -17.53 16.36 -0.03
C THR A 296 -16.15 15.99 0.50
N LEU A 297 -15.98 14.76 0.99
CA LEU A 297 -14.71 14.27 1.48
C LEU A 297 -13.66 14.23 0.36
N GLU A 298 -14.04 13.73 -0.82
CA GLU A 298 -13.15 13.63 -1.98
C GLU A 298 -12.81 14.99 -2.59
N LEU A 299 -13.79 15.91 -2.68
CA LEU A 299 -13.55 17.27 -3.15
C LEU A 299 -12.57 18.01 -2.24
N VAL A 300 -12.75 17.94 -0.92
CA VAL A 300 -11.85 18.61 0.02
C VAL A 300 -10.45 17.97 0.00
N LEU A 301 -10.34 16.65 -0.16
CA LEU A 301 -9.05 15.98 -0.33
C LEU A 301 -8.36 16.37 -1.63
N PHE A 302 -9.11 16.45 -2.73
CA PHE A 302 -8.62 16.92 -4.02
C PHE A 302 -8.13 18.37 -3.92
N LEU A 303 -8.94 19.26 -3.34
CA LEU A 303 -8.65 20.68 -3.12
C LEU A 303 -7.43 20.90 -2.19
N ARG A 304 -7.24 20.05 -1.20
CA ARG A 304 -6.09 20.14 -0.31
C ARG A 304 -4.80 19.63 -0.96
N GLN A 305 -4.89 18.54 -1.73
CA GLN A 305 -3.74 17.89 -2.33
C GLN A 305 -3.10 18.72 -3.44
N ASN A 306 -3.91 19.50 -4.18
CA ASN A 306 -3.41 20.39 -5.22
C ASN A 306 -3.58 21.88 -4.88
N GLY A 307 -3.56 22.24 -3.59
CA GLY A 307 -3.66 23.63 -3.09
C GLY A 307 -2.64 24.63 -3.63
N LYS A 308 -1.64 24.17 -4.39
CA LYS A 308 -0.68 25.01 -5.11
C LYS A 308 -1.21 25.53 -6.46
N TYR A 309 -2.29 24.93 -6.97
CA TYR A 309 -2.81 25.16 -8.32
C TYR A 309 -4.12 25.96 -8.34
N TRP A 310 -4.65 26.32 -7.18
CA TRP A 310 -5.86 27.14 -7.07
C TRP A 310 -5.81 28.05 -5.86
N THR A 311 -6.40 29.22 -5.99
CA THR A 311 -6.66 30.14 -4.88
C THR A 311 -8.14 30.09 -4.51
N ALA A 312 -8.50 30.69 -3.37
CA ALA A 312 -9.92 30.81 -2.97
C ALA A 312 -10.77 31.49 -4.07
N GLN A 313 -10.16 32.38 -4.86
CA GLN A 313 -10.81 33.05 -5.99
C GLN A 313 -11.05 32.09 -7.17
N THR A 314 -10.10 31.21 -7.49
CA THR A 314 -10.26 30.17 -8.53
C THR A 314 -11.37 29.18 -8.19
N VAL A 315 -11.58 28.90 -6.91
CA VAL A 315 -12.66 28.01 -6.44
C VAL A 315 -14.01 28.72 -6.50
N ASP A 316 -14.10 29.99 -6.08
CA ASP A 316 -15.35 30.78 -6.15
C ASP A 316 -15.87 30.94 -7.59
N GLU A 317 -14.96 31.19 -8.54
CA GLU A 317 -15.27 31.32 -9.96
C GLU A 317 -15.78 30.01 -10.59
N ALA A 318 -15.34 28.85 -10.09
CA ALA A 318 -15.76 27.54 -10.59
C ALA A 318 -17.06 27.01 -9.94
N THR A 319 -17.53 27.66 -8.85
CA THR A 319 -18.76 27.30 -8.13
C THR A 319 -19.96 28.22 -8.40
N ARG A 320 -19.81 29.21 -9.29
CA ARG A 320 -20.93 29.98 -9.85
C ARG A 320 -21.50 29.27 -11.08
#